data_AF-A0A2H0C757-F1
#
_entry.id   AF-A0A2H0C757-F1
#
_cell.length_a   1.000
_cell.length_b   1.000
_cell.length_c   1.000
_cell.angle_alpha   90.00
_cell.angle_beta   90.00
_cell.angle_gamma   90.00
#
_symmetry.space_group_name_H-M   'P 1'
#
loop_
_entity.id
_entity.type
_entity.pdbx_description
1 polymer ?
#
loop_
_entity_poly.entity_id
_entity_poly.type
_entity_poly.pdbx_seq_one_letter_code
_entity_poly.pdbx_strand_id
1 'polypeptide(L)'
;MISFLFHDGFESEIAALEKKRMRHIRKSLEGFQRLCEFHFHHTAPQPRIAPGKIHRVTQNEVWTMWKTELSVIHSGLRPNQYPRIWFAQSGATIAFLCIGSHIDNYRDGDMDALALSRVSDLF
;
A
#
# COMPACT_ATOMS: atom_id res chain seq x y z
N MET A 1 12.90 13.85 -0.63
CA MET A 1 12.03 13.23 0.40
C MET A 1 10.71 12.92 -0.27
N ILE A 2 10.18 11.71 -0.10
CA ILE A 2 8.89 11.35 -0.71
C ILE A 2 7.75 11.96 0.12
N SER A 3 6.77 12.55 -0.53
CA SER A 3 5.52 13.00 0.10
C SER A 3 4.53 11.82 0.16
N PHE A 4 3.91 11.61 1.31
CA PHE A 4 2.92 10.54 1.50
C PHE A 4 1.53 11.15 1.67
N LEU A 5 0.60 10.71 0.83
CA LEU A 5 -0.82 11.03 0.89
C LEU A 5 -1.60 9.79 1.30
N PHE A 6 -2.73 9.98 1.99
CA PHE A 6 -3.61 8.92 2.43
C PHE A 6 -5.02 9.26 2.01
N HIS A 7 -5.68 8.36 1.29
CA HIS A 7 -7.10 8.48 1.01
C HIS A 7 -7.91 8.26 2.30
N ASP A 8 -9.01 8.99 2.52
CA ASP A 8 -9.83 8.86 3.75
C ASP A 8 -10.35 7.43 3.98
N GLY A 9 -10.69 6.75 2.88
CA GLY A 9 -11.05 5.33 2.88
C GLY A 9 -9.92 4.43 3.40
N PHE A 10 -8.66 4.70 3.02
CA PHE A 10 -7.50 3.95 3.50
C PHE A 10 -7.31 4.14 5.01
N GLU A 11 -7.44 5.36 5.53
CA GLU A 11 -7.35 5.63 6.97
C GLU A 11 -8.44 4.89 7.76
N SER A 12 -9.65 4.87 7.22
CA SER A 12 -10.78 4.13 7.80
C SER A 12 -10.53 2.62 7.83
N GLU A 13 -9.99 2.06 6.75
CA GLU A 13 -9.64 0.65 6.63
C GLU A 13 -8.49 0.25 7.58
N ILE A 14 -7.44 1.06 7.67
CA ILE A 14 -6.34 0.88 8.64
C ILE A 14 -6.90 0.82 10.07
N ALA A 15 -7.76 1.78 10.44
CA ALA A 15 -8.36 1.83 11.78
C ALA A 15 -9.23 0.60 12.07
N ALA A 16 -9.93 0.08 11.06
CA ALA A 16 -10.72 -1.15 11.21
C ALA A 16 -9.83 -2.39 11.42
N LEU A 17 -8.71 -2.50 10.69
CA LEU A 17 -7.76 -3.62 10.83
C LEU A 17 -7.03 -3.59 12.17
N GLU A 18 -6.67 -2.40 12.64
CA GLU A 18 -6.05 -2.17 13.94
C GLU A 18 -6.93 -2.70 15.09
N LYS A 19 -8.25 -2.43 15.03
CA LYS A 19 -9.23 -2.90 16.02
C LYS A 19 -9.40 -4.43 16.04
N LYS A 20 -9.23 -5.11 14.91
CA LYS A 20 -9.43 -6.56 14.81
C LYS A 20 -8.31 -7.35 15.48
N ARG A 21 -7.13 -7.37 14.85
CA ARG A 21 -5.96 -8.18 15.30
C ARG A 21 -4.62 -7.58 14.90
N MET A 22 -4.60 -6.47 14.16
CA MET A 22 -3.37 -5.89 13.60
C MET A 22 -2.98 -4.62 14.34
N ARG A 23 -2.83 -4.70 15.68
CA ARG A 23 -2.58 -3.54 16.56
C ARG A 23 -1.34 -2.71 16.21
N HIS A 24 -0.41 -3.27 15.43
CA HIS A 24 0.84 -2.60 15.03
C HIS A 24 0.89 -2.31 13.52
N ILE A 25 -0.27 -2.26 12.85
CA ILE A 25 -0.34 -2.03 11.41
C ILE A 25 0.23 -0.67 11.01
N ARG A 26 -0.01 0.39 11.79
CA ARG A 26 0.56 1.73 11.52
C ARG A 26 2.07 1.75 11.63
N LYS A 27 2.65 1.12 12.65
CA LYS A 27 4.11 0.96 12.76
C LYS A 27 4.70 0.16 11.60
N SER A 28 3.97 -0.84 11.12
CA SER A 28 4.36 -1.63 9.95
C SER A 28 4.30 -0.80 8.66
N LEU A 29 3.28 0.06 8.53
CA LEU A 29 3.12 1.01 7.44
C LEU A 29 4.24 2.05 7.43
N GLU A 30 4.64 2.61 8.58
CA GLU A 30 5.80 3.49 8.69
C GLU A 30 7.09 2.82 8.19
N GLY A 31 7.29 1.54 8.54
CA GLY A 31 8.40 0.75 8.02
C GLY A 31 8.34 0.60 6.49
N PHE A 32 7.15 0.39 5.94
CA PHE A 32 6.94 0.33 4.51
C PHE A 32 7.16 1.68 3.81
N GLN A 33 6.74 2.80 4.41
CA GLN A 33 7.02 4.14 3.89
C GLN A 33 8.52 4.38 3.76
N ARG A 34 9.32 4.01 4.78
CA ARG A 34 10.79 4.10 4.71
C ARG A 34 11.37 3.25 3.57
N LEU A 35 10.83 2.05 3.33
CA LEU A 35 11.24 1.24 2.16
C LEU A 35 10.90 1.94 0.85
N CYS A 36 9.74 2.59 0.77
CA CYS A 36 9.32 3.35 -0.40
C CYS A 36 10.25 4.54 -0.68
N GLU A 37 10.75 5.23 0.34
CA GLU A 37 11.70 6.35 0.18
C GLU A 37 12.96 5.96 -0.59
N PHE A 38 13.45 4.72 -0.40
CA PHE A 38 14.59 4.19 -1.15
C PHE A 38 14.15 3.59 -2.49
N HIS A 39 13.09 2.79 -2.50
CA HIS A 39 12.66 2.06 -3.70
C HIS A 39 12.16 2.99 -4.81
N PHE A 40 11.39 4.01 -4.46
CA PHE A 40 10.77 4.96 -5.36
C PHE A 40 11.47 6.32 -5.36
N HIS A 41 12.75 6.37 -4.99
CA HIS A 41 13.49 7.63 -4.97
C HIS A 41 13.53 8.27 -6.37
N HIS A 42 12.98 9.48 -6.51
CA HIS A 42 12.78 10.15 -7.80
C HIS A 42 14.04 10.34 -8.67
N THR A 43 15.22 10.49 -8.07
CA THR A 43 16.50 10.69 -8.82
C THR A 43 17.47 9.51 -8.73
N ALA A 44 17.27 8.60 -7.78
CA ALA A 44 18.26 7.57 -7.44
C ALA A 44 17.59 6.35 -6.79
N PRO A 45 16.68 5.66 -7.52
CA PRO A 45 15.93 4.55 -6.96
C PRO A 45 16.87 3.39 -6.59
N GLN A 46 16.65 2.82 -5.41
CA GLN A 46 17.39 1.65 -4.91
C GLN A 46 16.41 0.49 -4.72
N PRO A 47 16.54 -0.63 -5.44
CA PRO A 47 15.58 -1.73 -5.37
C PRO A 47 15.68 -2.48 -4.02
N ARG A 48 15.03 -1.96 -2.98
CA ARG A 48 14.95 -2.55 -1.64
C ARG A 48 13.84 -3.59 -1.48
N ILE A 49 12.82 -3.51 -2.33
CA ILE A 49 11.71 -4.47 -2.38
C ILE A 49 12.06 -5.49 -3.47
N ALA A 50 12.05 -6.78 -3.10
CA ALA A 50 12.43 -7.85 -4.01
C ALA A 50 11.45 -7.94 -5.20
N PRO A 51 11.94 -8.27 -6.41
CA PRO A 51 11.07 -8.60 -7.54
C PRO A 51 10.06 -9.70 -7.15
N GLY A 52 8.79 -9.50 -7.50
CA GLY A 52 7.71 -10.44 -7.15
C GLY A 52 7.11 -10.26 -5.76
N LYS A 53 7.62 -9.32 -4.93
CA LYS A 53 6.94 -8.87 -3.70
C LYS A 53 6.09 -7.62 -3.91
N ILE A 54 6.34 -6.90 -5.00
CA ILE A 54 5.56 -5.76 -5.44
C ILE A 54 5.09 -5.98 -6.87
N HIS A 55 3.84 -5.64 -7.14
CA HIS A 55 3.19 -5.85 -8.43
C HIS A 55 2.64 -4.54 -8.94
N ARG A 56 2.95 -4.19 -10.19
CA ARG A 56 2.29 -3.09 -10.88
C ARG A 56 0.88 -3.53 -11.26
N VAL A 57 -0.12 -2.74 -10.88
CA VAL A 57 -1.52 -2.97 -11.26
C VAL A 57 -1.80 -2.34 -12.62
N THR A 58 -1.57 -1.03 -12.74
CA THR A 58 -1.70 -0.28 -13.99
C THR A 58 -0.86 1.00 -13.93
N GLN A 59 -0.75 1.73 -15.04
CA GLN A 59 -0.03 3.00 -15.13
C GLN A 59 -0.60 3.90 -16.22
N ASN A 60 -0.37 5.19 -16.10
CA ASN A 60 -0.55 6.18 -17.17
C ASN A 60 0.63 7.16 -17.17
N GLU A 61 0.49 8.29 -17.86
CA GLU A 61 1.54 9.31 -17.95
C GLU A 61 1.78 10.09 -16.65
N VAL A 62 0.82 10.06 -15.72
CA VAL A 62 0.84 10.84 -14.48
C VAL A 62 1.27 10.00 -13.29
N TRP A 63 0.80 8.75 -13.19
CA TRP A 63 1.01 7.90 -12.04
C TRP A 63 1.14 6.42 -12.42
N THR A 64 1.80 5.66 -11.53
CA THR A 64 1.84 4.19 -11.59
C THR A 64 1.23 3.62 -10.32
N MET A 65 0.28 2.69 -10.46
CA MET A 65 -0.37 2.02 -9.34
C MET A 65 0.26 0.67 -9.06
N TRP A 66 0.51 0.41 -7.79
CA TRP A 66 1.20 -0.77 -7.28
C TRP A 66 0.37 -1.44 -6.19
N LYS A 67 0.60 -2.74 -6.01
CA LYS A 67 0.12 -3.50 -4.86
C LYS A 67 1.21 -4.38 -4.26
N THR A 68 1.17 -4.53 -2.93
CA THR A 68 2.15 -5.32 -2.17
C THR A 68 1.54 -5.84 -0.87
N GLU A 69 2.04 -6.97 -0.39
CA GLU A 69 1.75 -7.43 0.97
C GLU A 69 2.45 -6.55 2.00
N LEU A 70 1.75 -6.17 3.07
CA LEU A 70 2.30 -5.45 4.21
C LEU A 70 2.53 -6.44 5.35
N SER A 71 3.80 -6.73 5.64
CA SER A 71 4.16 -7.53 6.81
C SER A 71 3.75 -6.79 8.10
N VAL A 72 2.86 -7.39 8.89
CA VAL A 72 2.40 -6.79 10.16
C VAL A 72 3.12 -7.44 11.34
N ILE A 73 4.01 -6.67 11.96
CA ILE A 73 4.87 -7.14 13.07
C ILE A 73 4.00 -7.53 14.27
N HIS A 74 4.36 -8.61 14.97
CA HIS A 74 3.68 -9.13 16.16
C HIS A 74 2.19 -9.47 15.98
N SER A 75 1.73 -9.66 14.73
CA SER A 75 0.35 -10.03 14.43
C SER A 75 0.07 -11.54 14.55
N GLY A 76 1.12 -12.36 14.56
CA GLY A 76 1.00 -13.83 14.46
C GLY A 76 0.49 -14.32 13.09
N LEU A 77 0.32 -13.42 12.12
CA LEU A 77 -0.13 -13.77 10.78
C LEU A 77 0.99 -14.47 10.00
N ARG A 78 0.61 -15.49 9.24
CA ARG A 78 1.46 -16.11 8.23
C ARG A 78 1.58 -15.17 7.02
N PRO A 79 2.64 -15.29 6.20
CA PRO A 79 2.83 -14.41 5.05
C PRO A 79 1.63 -14.30 4.11
N ASN A 80 0.95 -15.41 3.82
CA ASN A 80 -0.26 -15.45 2.98
C ASN A 80 -1.52 -14.87 3.65
N GLN A 81 -1.42 -14.38 4.89
CA GLN A 81 -2.51 -13.73 5.64
C GLN A 81 -2.25 -12.25 5.85
N TYR A 82 -1.10 -11.74 5.39
CA TYR A 82 -0.80 -10.32 5.49
C TYR A 82 -1.80 -9.51 4.66
N PRO A 83 -2.19 -8.32 5.16
CA PRO A 83 -2.99 -7.40 4.36
C PRO A 83 -2.19 -6.95 3.14
N ARG A 84 -2.89 -6.67 2.06
CA ARG A 84 -2.35 -6.11 0.84
C ARG A 84 -2.70 -4.63 0.78
N ILE A 85 -1.73 -3.82 0.38
CA ILE A 85 -1.88 -2.38 0.18
C ILE A 85 -1.88 -2.10 -1.32
N TRP A 86 -2.77 -1.19 -1.73
CA TRP A 86 -2.72 -0.51 -3.02
C TRP A 86 -2.29 0.94 -2.83
N PHE A 87 -1.36 1.37 -3.67
CA PHE A 87 -0.86 2.74 -3.65
C PHE A 87 -0.47 3.20 -5.06
N ALA A 88 -0.52 4.51 -5.29
CA ALA A 88 -0.07 5.13 -6.52
C ALA A 88 1.19 5.97 -6.27
N GLN A 89 2.11 5.96 -7.23
CA GLN A 89 3.31 6.78 -7.25
C GLN A 89 3.20 7.79 -8.40
N SER A 90 3.40 9.07 -8.09
CA SER A 90 3.52 10.15 -9.09
C SER A 90 4.68 11.06 -8.70
N GLY A 91 5.74 11.07 -9.51
CA GLY A 91 6.97 11.81 -9.19
C GLY A 91 7.52 11.47 -7.81
N ALA A 92 7.60 12.46 -6.92
CA ALA A 92 8.06 12.33 -5.54
C ALA A 92 6.92 12.11 -4.53
N THR A 93 5.70 11.77 -4.99
CA THR A 93 4.53 11.55 -4.15
C THR A 93 4.09 10.09 -4.23
N ILE A 94 3.73 9.52 -3.08
CA ILE A 94 3.07 8.23 -2.95
C ILE A 94 1.73 8.41 -2.23
N ALA A 95 0.65 7.96 -2.87
CA ALA A 95 -0.70 7.99 -2.34
C ALA A 95 -1.16 6.58 -1.95
N PHE A 96 -1.49 6.37 -0.68
CA PHE A 96 -2.10 5.12 -0.20
C PHE A 96 -3.61 5.14 -0.44
N LEU A 97 -4.11 4.17 -1.20
CA LEU A 97 -5.46 4.20 -1.78
C LEU A 97 -6.44 3.30 -1.02
N CYS A 98 -6.05 2.05 -0.79
CA CYS A 98 -6.84 1.09 -0.03
C CYS A 98 -5.97 -0.03 0.56
N ILE A 99 -6.49 -0.69 1.59
CA ILE A 99 -5.86 -1.85 2.22
C ILE A 99 -6.91 -2.95 2.45
N GLY A 100 -6.57 -4.18 2.08
CA GLY A 100 -7.45 -5.34 2.21
C GLY A 100 -6.76 -6.48 2.94
N SER A 101 -7.46 -7.16 3.84
CA SER A 101 -6.96 -8.36 4.51
C SER A 101 -7.68 -9.60 3.99
N HIS A 102 -6.96 -10.71 3.80
CA HIS A 102 -7.57 -11.99 3.46
C HIS A 102 -8.59 -12.47 4.51
N ILE A 103 -8.53 -11.94 5.74
CA ILE A 103 -9.55 -12.13 6.79
C ILE A 103 -10.93 -11.63 6.32
N ASP A 104 -10.97 -10.59 5.51
CA ASP A 104 -12.20 -9.96 5.02
C ASP A 104 -12.70 -10.58 3.71
N ASN A 105 -12.02 -11.64 3.24
CA ASN A 105 -12.34 -12.37 2.01
C ASN A 105 -12.57 -11.44 0.80
N TYR A 106 -11.77 -10.37 0.71
CA TYR A 106 -11.87 -9.44 -0.42
C TYR A 106 -11.46 -10.13 -1.73
N ARG A 107 -12.05 -9.68 -2.84
CA ARG A 107 -11.64 -10.10 -4.17
C ARG A 107 -10.62 -9.11 -4.72
N ASP A 108 -9.50 -9.62 -5.21
CA ASP A 108 -8.37 -8.79 -5.66
C ASP A 108 -8.79 -7.80 -6.77
N GLY A 109 -9.65 -8.23 -7.70
CA GLY A 109 -10.18 -7.37 -8.76
C GLY A 109 -11.08 -6.24 -8.26
N ASP A 110 -11.86 -6.46 -7.20
CA ASP A 110 -12.71 -5.43 -6.61
C ASP A 110 -11.83 -4.36 -5.94
N MET A 111 -10.73 -4.76 -5.31
CA MET A 111 -9.75 -3.84 -4.72
C MET A 111 -8.93 -3.09 -5.77
N ASP A 112 -8.55 -3.73 -6.87
CA ASP A 112 -7.90 -3.05 -8.01
C ASP A 112 -8.82 -1.95 -8.56
N ALA A 113 -10.12 -2.23 -8.74
CA ALA A 113 -11.11 -1.25 -9.21
C ALA A 113 -11.35 -0.13 -8.18
N LEU A 114 -11.44 -0.46 -6.90
CA LEU A 114 -11.58 0.53 -5.82
C LEU A 114 -10.36 1.45 -5.70
N ALA A 115 -9.14 0.89 -5.81
CA ALA A 115 -7.93 1.69 -5.83
C ALA A 115 -7.92 2.64 -7.04
N LEU A 116 -8.33 2.13 -8.21
CA LEU A 116 -8.43 2.93 -9.43
C LEU A 116 -9.47 4.05 -9.31
N SER A 117 -10.61 3.84 -8.66
CA SER A 117 -11.58 4.92 -8.46
C SER A 117 -11.07 6.01 -7.51
N ARG A 118 -10.23 5.63 -6.54
CA ARG A 118 -9.68 6.55 -5.51
C ARG A 118 -8.44 7.31 -5.95
N VAL A 119 -7.72 6.83 -6.96
CA VAL A 119 -6.50 7.52 -7.43
C VAL A 119 -6.82 8.89 -8.01
N SER A 120 -7.98 9.03 -8.66
CA SER A 120 -8.50 10.28 -9.23
C SER A 120 -8.87 11.33 -8.18
N ASP A 121 -9.06 10.93 -6.92
CA ASP A 121 -9.34 11.88 -5.84
C ASP A 121 -8.05 12.56 -5.34
N LEU A 122 -6.87 12.04 -5.72
CA LEU A 122 -5.56 12.50 -5.24
C LEU A 122 -4.63 13.01 -6.35
N PHE A 123 -4.86 12.63 -7.61
CA PHE A 123 -4.09 13.04 -8.80
C PHE A 123 -5.03 13.32 -9.98
#